data_AF-X1M424-F1
#
_entry.id   AF-X1M424-F1
#
_cell.length_a   1.000
_cell.length_b   1.000
_cell.length_c   1.000
_cell.angle_alpha   90.00
_cell.angle_beta   90.00
_cell.angle_gamma   90.00
#
_symmetry.space_group_name_H-M   'P 1'
#
loop_
_entity.id
_entity.type
_entity.pdbx_description
1 polymer ?
#
loop_
_entity_poly.entity_id
_entity_poly.type
_entity_poly.pdbx_seq_one_letter_code
_entity_poly.pdbx_strand_id
1 'polypeptide(L)'
;EFRPEFALVDMGVGINKDSENYEAALEYLKWTGTPEFAQLFMSNLPGFFSYTPTPVEYTLENPVAKDVIDAAQGADITVRTVWEKLSSQDPSGNGMMEEALVKMYTDVLTPEEAAALVQEALETWYEPFME
;
A
#
# COMPACT_ATOMS: atom_id res chain seq x y z
N GLU A 1 11.71 -15.87 2.55
CA GLU A 1 11.87 -15.31 3.91
C GLU A 1 11.15 -13.97 3.92
N PHE A 2 10.10 -13.84 4.73
CA PHE A 2 9.33 -12.59 4.85
C PHE A 2 10.25 -11.55 5.48
N ARG A 3 10.49 -10.45 4.76
CA ARG A 3 11.31 -9.34 5.26
C ARG A 3 10.39 -8.32 5.92
N PRO A 4 10.36 -8.21 7.26
CA PRO A 4 9.47 -7.29 7.99
C PRO A 4 9.77 -5.80 7.74
N GLU A 5 10.73 -5.49 6.87
CA GLU A 5 11.16 -4.13 6.52
C GLU A 5 10.32 -3.52 5.40
N PHE A 6 9.44 -4.29 4.75
CA PHE A 6 8.47 -3.78 3.79
C PHE A 6 7.18 -3.41 4.51
N ALA A 7 7.21 -2.29 5.23
CA ALA A 7 5.97 -1.55 5.42
C ALA A 7 5.48 -1.18 4.02
N LEU A 8 4.30 -1.69 3.62
CA LEU A 8 3.69 -1.33 2.34
C LEU A 8 3.30 0.15 2.42
N VAL A 9 4.21 1.01 1.99
CA VAL A 9 3.97 2.44 1.90
C VAL A 9 3.05 2.70 0.71
N ASP A 10 1.93 3.37 0.97
CA ASP A 10 0.95 3.68 -0.08
C ASP A 10 1.48 4.76 -1.03
N MET A 11 2.38 5.62 -0.52
CA MET A 11 3.04 6.68 -1.28
C MET A 11 4.52 6.73 -0.93
N GLY A 12 5.34 6.91 -1.97
CA GLY A 12 6.76 7.15 -1.86
C GLY A 12 7.18 8.25 -2.82
N VAL A 13 8.25 8.96 -2.47
CA VAL A 13 8.90 9.94 -3.34
C VAL A 13 10.29 9.41 -3.68
N GLY A 14 10.60 9.35 -4.98
CA GLY A 14 11.88 8.87 -5.50
C GLY A 14 12.59 9.94 -6.32
N ILE A 15 13.92 9.84 -6.40
CA ILE A 15 14.74 10.72 -7.25
C ILE A 15 15.07 9.96 -8.53
N ASN A 16 14.86 10.60 -9.68
CA ASN A 16 15.35 10.06 -10.95
C ASN A 16 16.89 10.05 -10.93
N LYS A 17 17.49 8.88 -11.16
CA LYS A 17 18.95 8.69 -11.20
C LYS A 17 19.66 9.60 -12.21
N ASP A 18 18.97 10.02 -13.26
CA ASP A 18 19.52 10.85 -14.35
C ASP A 18 19.16 12.34 -14.18
N SER A 19 18.68 12.76 -13.00
CA SER A 19 18.30 14.16 -12.73
C SER A 19 19.51 15.09 -12.73
N GLU A 20 19.42 16.19 -13.48
CA GLU A 20 20.42 17.28 -13.46
C GLU A 20 20.42 18.07 -12.13
N ASN A 21 19.37 17.91 -11.31
CA ASN A 21 19.21 18.60 -10.02
C ASN A 21 19.29 17.63 -8.82
N TYR A 22 20.12 16.60 -8.93
CA TYR A 22 20.17 15.50 -7.94
C TYR A 22 20.38 15.99 -6.50
N GLU A 23 21.33 16.91 -6.26
CA GLU A 23 21.63 17.40 -4.91
C GLU A 23 20.44 18.15 -4.28
N ALA A 24 19.76 19.00 -5.05
CA ALA A 24 18.57 19.71 -4.57
C ALA A 24 17.39 18.76 -4.32
N ALA A 25 17.21 17.76 -5.19
CA ALA A 25 16.20 16.72 -4.99
C ALA A 25 16.49 15.85 -3.75
N LEU A 26 17.78 15.57 -3.48
CA LEU A 26 18.20 14.84 -2.29
C LEU A 26 17.98 15.66 -1.02
N GLU A 27 18.23 16.97 -1.05
CA GLU A 27 17.91 17.87 0.07
C GLU A 27 16.42 17.87 0.37
N TYR A 28 15.58 18.01 -0.66
CA TYR A 28 14.13 17.91 -0.52
C TYR A 28 13.70 16.55 0.04
N LEU A 29 14.22 15.44 -0.50
CA LEU A 29 13.86 14.10 -0.03
C LEU A 29 14.25 13.90 1.44
N LYS A 30 15.41 14.39 1.87
CA LYS A 30 15.82 14.37 3.29
C LYS A 30 14.83 15.16 4.15
N TRP A 31 14.37 16.32 3.70
CA TRP A 31 13.36 17.10 4.41
C TRP A 31 12.03 16.35 4.55
N THR A 32 11.61 15.58 3.54
CA THR A 32 10.39 14.74 3.65
C THR A 32 10.48 13.66 4.73
N GLY A 33 11.68 13.30 5.19
CA GLY A 33 11.90 12.39 6.31
C GLY A 33 11.88 13.05 7.69
N THR A 34 11.61 14.36 7.78
CA THR A 34 11.65 15.11 9.04
C THR A 34 10.29 15.11 9.77
N PRO A 35 10.27 15.31 11.10
CA PRO A 35 9.03 15.52 11.85
C PRO A 35 8.20 16.70 11.33
N GLU A 36 8.86 17.75 10.84
CA GLU A 36 8.19 18.93 10.26
C GLU A 36 7.35 18.55 9.05
N PHE A 37 7.93 17.83 8.09
CA PHE A 37 7.18 17.32 6.94
C PHE A 37 6.08 16.38 7.39
N ALA A 38 6.36 15.47 8.33
CA ALA A 38 5.37 14.51 8.82
C ALA A 38 4.12 15.23 9.37
N GLN A 39 4.32 16.25 10.20
CA GLN A 39 3.24 17.10 10.73
C GLN A 39 2.47 17.81 9.61
N LEU A 40 3.18 18.48 8.68
CA LEU A 40 2.54 19.19 7.57
C LEU A 40 1.71 18.25 6.70
N PHE A 41 2.26 17.09 6.36
CA PHE A 41 1.62 16.09 5.52
C PHE A 41 0.34 15.56 6.16
N MET A 42 0.40 15.14 7.43
CA MET A 42 -0.74 14.60 8.15
C MET A 42 -1.83 15.65 8.45
N SER A 43 -1.46 16.92 8.59
CA SER A 43 -2.42 18.01 8.80
C SER A 43 -3.15 18.41 7.51
N ASN A 44 -2.49 18.33 6.37
CA ASN A 44 -3.01 18.89 5.11
C ASN A 44 -3.50 17.85 4.11
N LEU A 45 -3.12 16.58 4.26
CA LEU A 45 -3.55 15.49 3.40
C LEU A 45 -4.39 14.46 4.19
N PRO A 46 -5.73 14.60 4.18
CA PRO A 46 -6.61 13.67 4.89
C PRO A 46 -6.43 12.23 4.41
N GLY A 47 -6.40 11.29 5.36
CA GLY A 47 -6.31 9.86 5.09
C GLY A 47 -4.89 9.32 4.89
N PHE A 48 -3.86 10.18 4.92
CA PHE A 48 -2.47 9.76 4.85
C PHE A 48 -1.71 10.04 6.15
N PHE A 49 -1.01 9.01 6.64
CA PHE A 49 -0.20 9.07 7.86
C PHE A 49 1.26 8.81 7.50
N SER A 50 2.14 9.74 7.87
CA SER A 50 3.56 9.67 7.51
C SER A 50 4.23 8.50 8.22
N TYR A 51 4.98 7.70 7.46
CA TYR A 51 5.89 6.72 8.03
C TYR A 51 7.18 7.40 8.47
N THR A 52 7.46 7.40 9.77
CA THR A 52 8.73 7.90 10.30
C THR A 52 9.49 6.78 11.00
N PRO A 53 10.78 6.54 10.67
CA PRO A 53 11.55 5.44 11.24
C PRO A 53 11.85 5.61 12.74
N THR A 54 11.72 6.85 13.24
CA THR A 54 11.74 7.17 14.67
C THR A 54 10.35 7.65 15.05
N PRO A 55 9.82 7.30 16.24
CA PRO A 55 8.59 7.91 16.74
C PRO A 55 8.73 9.43 16.74
N VAL A 56 7.90 10.11 15.96
CA VAL A 56 7.83 11.58 15.97
C VAL A 56 6.61 12.00 16.76
N GLU A 57 6.74 13.07 17.52
CA GLU A 57 5.58 13.73 18.09
C GLU A 57 4.85 14.50 16.97
N TYR A 58 3.55 14.25 16.85
CA TYR A 58 2.68 14.96 15.91
C TYR A 58 1.33 15.22 16.58
N THR A 59 0.66 16.27 16.13
CA THR A 59 -0.70 16.62 16.57
C THR A 59 -1.66 16.44 15.40
N LEU A 60 -2.69 15.61 15.60
CA LEU A 60 -3.82 15.51 14.68
C LEU A 60 -5.00 16.30 15.25
N GLU A 61 -5.33 17.43 14.62
CA GLU A 61 -6.47 18.26 15.03
C GLU A 61 -7.80 17.68 14.53
N ASN A 62 -7.78 16.92 13.44
CA ASN A 62 -8.98 16.31 12.88
C ASN A 62 -9.39 15.08 13.72
N PRO A 63 -10.57 15.09 14.36
CA PRO A 63 -11.00 13.99 15.22
C PRO A 63 -11.19 12.67 14.46
N VAL A 64 -11.60 12.72 13.19
CA VAL A 64 -11.75 11.51 12.37
C VAL A 64 -10.38 10.92 12.02
N ALA A 65 -9.38 11.75 11.72
CA ALA A 65 -8.02 11.27 11.49
C ALA A 65 -7.44 10.61 12.75
N LYS A 66 -7.76 11.17 13.92
CA LYS A 66 -7.39 10.59 15.22
C LYS A 66 -8.06 9.22 15.43
N ASP A 67 -9.36 9.10 15.18
CA ASP A 67 -10.08 7.83 15.33
C ASP A 67 -9.51 6.74 14.42
N VAL A 68 -9.13 7.08 13.18
CA VAL A 68 -8.54 6.13 12.22
C VAL A 68 -7.19 5.61 12.69
N ILE A 69 -6.28 6.50 13.11
CA ILE A 69 -4.94 6.07 13.55
C ILE A 69 -5.00 5.33 14.89
N ASP A 70 -5.89 5.74 15.80
CA ASP A 70 -6.10 5.07 17.08
C ASP A 70 -6.69 3.66 16.89
N ALA A 71 -7.60 3.47 15.92
CA ALA A 71 -8.14 2.15 15.60
C ALA A 71 -7.09 1.18 15.02
N ALA A 72 -6.04 1.71 14.40
CA ALA A 72 -4.92 0.92 13.90
C ALA A 72 -3.90 0.56 15.00
N GLN A 73 -3.96 1.18 16.18
CA GLN A 73 -3.02 0.89 17.27
C GLN A 73 -3.20 -0.55 17.76
N GLY A 74 -2.10 -1.31 17.71
CA GLY A 74 -2.09 -2.72 18.13
C GLY A 74 -2.71 -3.68 17.11
N ALA A 75 -3.07 -3.21 15.92
CA ALA A 75 -3.46 -4.09 14.82
C ALA A 75 -2.25 -4.87 14.28
N ASP A 76 -2.49 -6.12 13.88
CA ASP A 76 -1.50 -6.89 13.16
C ASP A 76 -1.29 -6.31 11.76
N ILE A 77 -0.03 -6.18 11.36
CA ILE A 77 0.32 -5.71 10.02
C ILE A 77 -0.10 -6.79 9.02
N THR A 78 -1.00 -6.45 8.11
CA THR A 78 -1.42 -7.31 7.01
C THR A 78 -0.71 -6.92 5.72
N VAL A 79 -0.42 -7.92 4.88
CA VAL A 79 0.13 -7.70 3.55
C VAL A 79 -1.02 -7.48 2.58
N ARG A 80 -0.92 -6.48 1.70
CA ARG A 80 -1.79 -6.35 0.52
C ARG A 80 -1.39 -7.46 -0.46
N THR A 81 -2.02 -8.62 -0.33
CA THR A 81 -1.66 -9.89 -0.99
C THR A 81 -1.47 -9.78 -2.50
N VAL A 82 -2.25 -8.91 -3.15
CA VAL A 82 -2.18 -8.71 -4.61
C VAL A 82 -1.06 -7.78 -5.08
N TRP A 83 -0.57 -6.86 -4.24
CA TRP A 83 0.28 -5.74 -4.69
C TRP A 83 1.76 -6.07 -4.83
N GLU A 84 2.32 -6.98 -4.03
CA GLU A 84 3.76 -7.29 -4.13
C GLU A 84 4.09 -8.13 -5.36
N LYS A 85 3.60 -9.36 -5.40
CA LYS A 85 4.01 -10.35 -6.42
C LYS A 85 2.88 -10.74 -7.36
N LEU A 86 1.66 -10.86 -6.84
CA LEU A 86 0.53 -11.38 -7.59
C LEU A 86 -0.01 -10.41 -8.66
N SER A 87 0.45 -9.16 -8.73
CA SER A 87 0.11 -8.22 -9.82
C SER A 87 1.29 -7.93 -10.76
N SER A 88 2.35 -8.74 -10.71
CA SER A 88 3.58 -8.50 -11.50
C SER A 88 3.48 -8.92 -12.98
N GLN A 89 2.43 -9.65 -13.36
CA GLN A 89 2.17 -10.13 -14.72
C GLN A 89 0.69 -10.04 -15.05
N ASP A 90 0.35 -10.31 -16.32
CA ASP A 90 -1.02 -10.43 -16.78
C ASP A 90 -1.42 -11.91 -16.93
N PRO A 91 -2.64 -12.31 -16.52
CA PRO A 91 -3.62 -11.50 -15.80
C PRO A 91 -3.16 -11.11 -14.39
N SER A 92 -3.31 -9.83 -14.04
CA SER A 92 -2.87 -9.31 -12.74
C SER A 92 -3.82 -9.73 -11.61
N GLY A 93 -3.26 -10.16 -10.48
CA GLY A 93 -4.03 -10.55 -9.30
C GLY A 93 -4.92 -9.44 -8.76
N ASN A 94 -4.47 -8.18 -8.79
CA ASN A 94 -5.31 -7.04 -8.40
C ASN A 94 -6.50 -6.86 -9.35
N GLY A 95 -6.26 -6.91 -10.67
CA GLY A 95 -7.33 -6.79 -11.66
C GLY A 95 -8.34 -7.94 -11.58
N MET A 96 -7.85 -9.18 -11.41
CA MET A 96 -8.72 -10.35 -11.26
C MET A 96 -9.51 -10.33 -9.96
N MET A 97 -8.90 -9.87 -8.86
CA MET A 97 -9.61 -9.71 -7.58
C MET A 97 -10.70 -8.64 -7.69
N GLU A 98 -10.43 -7.51 -8.35
CA GLU A 98 -11.44 -6.48 -8.60
C GLU A 98 -12.61 -7.03 -9.43
N GLU A 99 -12.33 -7.71 -10.53
CA GLU A 99 -13.36 -8.32 -11.38
C GLU A 99 -14.21 -9.34 -10.62
N ALA A 100 -13.56 -10.23 -9.86
CA ALA A 100 -14.22 -11.26 -9.07
C ALA A 100 -15.14 -10.65 -7.99
N LEU A 101 -14.65 -9.63 -7.27
CA LEU A 101 -15.41 -8.94 -6.23
C LEU A 101 -16.62 -8.21 -6.81
N VAL A 102 -16.47 -7.50 -7.93
CA VAL A 102 -17.60 -6.82 -8.58
C VAL A 102 -18.67 -7.85 -8.96
N LYS A 103 -18.28 -8.95 -9.62
CA LYS A 103 -19.23 -10.00 -10.01
C LYS A 103 -19.93 -10.63 -8.81
N MET A 104 -19.18 -10.91 -7.74
CA MET A 104 -19.73 -11.45 -6.50
C MET A 104 -20.76 -10.51 -5.86
N TYR A 105 -20.44 -9.21 -5.75
CA TYR A 105 -21.37 -8.22 -5.19
C TYR A 105 -22.60 -7.94 -6.05
N THR A 106 -22.55 -8.27 -7.34
CA THR A 106 -23.68 -8.16 -8.27
C THR A 106 -24.43 -9.48 -8.45
N ASP A 107 -24.23 -10.46 -7.57
CA ASP A 107 -24.87 -11.79 -7.59
C ASP A 107 -24.61 -12.59 -8.90
N VAL A 108 -23.53 -12.28 -9.61
CA VAL A 108 -23.13 -12.99 -10.85
C VAL A 108 -22.31 -14.24 -10.54
N LEU A 109 -21.47 -14.19 -9.49
CA LEU A 109 -20.66 -15.31 -9.02
C LEU A 109 -20.95 -15.56 -7.54
N THR A 110 -20.91 -16.82 -7.11
CA THR A 110 -20.82 -17.13 -5.68
C THR A 110 -19.42 -16.77 -5.14
N PRO A 111 -19.23 -16.67 -3.80
CA PRO A 111 -17.90 -16.48 -3.23
C PRO A 111 -16.88 -17.53 -3.68
N GLU A 112 -17.29 -18.79 -3.80
CA GLU A 112 -16.44 -19.88 -4.26
C GLU A 112 -16.03 -19.72 -5.73
N GLU A 113 -16.98 -19.35 -6.59
CA GLU A 113 -16.70 -19.09 -8.02
C GLU A 113 -15.80 -17.87 -8.22
N ALA A 114 -15.99 -16.81 -7.42
CA ALA A 114 -15.14 -15.63 -7.42
C ALA A 114 -13.70 -15.97 -6.99
N ALA A 115 -13.53 -16.79 -5.95
CA ALA A 115 -12.22 -17.24 -5.51
C ALA A 115 -11.53 -18.12 -6.58
N ALA A 116 -12.28 -19.05 -7.19
CA ALA A 116 -11.78 -19.89 -8.28
C ALA A 116 -11.32 -19.07 -9.48
N LEU A 117 -12.08 -18.03 -9.87
CA LEU A 117 -11.71 -17.14 -10.98
C LEU A 117 -10.35 -16.48 -10.79
N VAL A 118 -10.06 -16.00 -9.58
CA VAL A 118 -8.77 -15.37 -9.26
C VAL A 118 -7.65 -16.43 -9.24
N GLN A 119 -7.93 -17.59 -8.64
CA GLN A 119 -6.98 -18.69 -8.54
C GLN A 119 -6.55 -19.19 -9.93
N GLU A 120 -7.51 -19.55 -10.79
CA GLU A 120 -7.28 -20.04 -12.16
C GLU A 120 -6.48 -19.03 -13.00
N ALA A 121 -6.75 -17.73 -12.84
CA ALA A 121 -6.01 -16.69 -13.54
C ALA A 121 -4.55 -16.63 -13.10
N LEU A 122 -4.28 -16.72 -11.80
CA LEU A 122 -2.92 -16.67 -11.26
C LEU A 122 -2.13 -17.96 -11.54
N GLU A 123 -2.80 -19.12 -11.63
CA GLU A 123 -2.18 -20.39 -12.03
C GLU A 123 -1.52 -20.34 -13.41
N THR A 124 -1.92 -19.39 -14.27
CA THR A 124 -1.32 -19.28 -15.61
C THR A 124 0.14 -18.81 -15.61
N TRP A 125 0.61 -18.17 -14.53
CA TRP A 125 1.97 -17.59 -14.47
C TRP A 125 2.62 -17.60 -13.09
N TYR A 126 1.87 -17.73 -12.00
CA TYR A 126 2.41 -17.75 -10.64
C TYR A 126 2.80 -19.17 -10.23
N GLU A 127 4.11 -19.48 -10.33
CA GLU A 127 4.66 -20.82 -10.08
C GLU A 127 4.14 -21.51 -8.80
N PRO A 128 3.97 -20.84 -7.64
CA PRO A 128 3.46 -21.51 -6.44
C PRO A 128 2.02 -22.00 -6.53
N PHE A 129 1.25 -21.54 -7.52
CA PHE A 129 -0.14 -21.98 -7.75
C PHE A 129 -0.25 -22.99 -8.90
N MET A 130 0.77 -23.10 -9.76
CA MET A 130 0.81 -24.16 -10.77
C MET A 130 0.96 -25.52 -10.10
N GLU A 131 0.06 -26.46 -10.41
CA GLU A 131 0.24 -27.89 -10.12
C GLU A 131 1.27 -28.57 -11.03
#